data_AF-A0A952KBA9-F1
#
_entry.id   AF-A0A952KBA9-F1
#
_cell.length_a   1.000
_cell.length_b   1.000
_cell.length_c   1.000
_cell.angle_alpha   90.00
_cell.angle_beta   90.00
_cell.angle_gamma   90.00
#
_symmetry.space_group_name_H-M   'P 1'
#
loop_
_entity.id
_entity.type
_entity.pdbx_description
1 polymer ?
#
loop_
_entity_poly.entity_id
_entity_poly.type
_entity_poly.pdbx_seq_one_letter_code
_entity_poly.pdbx_strand_id
1 'polypeptide(L)' 'MLKNNPKFVLRNHLGEEAIRAAKLKDFSGVDTLLALLQAPFDEHAGHDSFAGFPPDWASSIEISCSS' A
#
# COMPACT_ATOMS: atom_id res chain seq x y z
N MET A 1 19.68 -6.61 -5.72
CA MET A 1 19.14 -6.69 -7.11
C MET A 1 17.62 -6.81 -7.02
N LEU A 2 16.91 -5.68 -7.01
CA LEU A 2 15.45 -5.65 -7.20
C LEU A 2 15.07 -4.85 -8.46
N LYS A 3 15.99 -4.64 -9.42
CA LYS A 3 15.78 -3.71 -10.57
C LYS A 3 14.53 -3.96 -11.41
N ASN A 4 13.93 -5.16 -11.35
CA ASN A 4 12.75 -5.53 -12.15
C ASN A 4 11.53 -5.93 -11.31
N ASN A 5 11.71 -6.29 -10.02
CA ASN A 5 10.63 -6.78 -9.16
C ASN A 5 10.51 -5.84 -7.95
N PRO A 6 9.53 -4.94 -7.91
CA PRO A 6 9.33 -4.04 -6.78
C PRO A 6 8.94 -4.84 -5.53
N LYS A 7 9.55 -4.51 -4.40
CA LYS A 7 9.18 -5.03 -3.06
C LYS A 7 7.84 -4.42 -2.63
N PHE A 8 7.58 -3.17 -2.99
CA PHE A 8 6.36 -2.44 -2.65
C PHE A 8 5.51 -2.18 -3.89
N VAL A 9 4.23 -2.58 -3.83
CA VAL A 9 3.23 -2.36 -4.88
C VAL A 9 1.97 -1.82 -4.24
N LEU A 10 1.34 -0.82 -4.87
CA LEU A 10 0.08 -0.28 -4.39
C LEU A 10 -1.03 -1.31 -4.58
N ARG A 11 -1.35 -2.05 -3.53
CA ARG A 11 -2.47 -2.99 -3.51
C ARG A 11 -3.75 -2.27 -3.13
N ASN A 12 -4.86 -2.74 -3.69
CA ASN A 12 -6.18 -2.13 -3.50
C ASN A 12 -6.55 -1.90 -2.02
N HIS A 13 -6.33 -2.89 -1.15
CA HIS A 13 -6.64 -2.75 0.28
C HIS A 13 -5.81 -1.65 0.97
N LEU A 14 -4.52 -1.52 0.64
CA LEU A 14 -3.65 -0.47 1.19
C LEU A 14 -4.15 0.92 0.76
N GLY A 15 -4.59 1.05 -0.50
CA GLY A 15 -5.21 2.27 -1.00
C GLY A 15 -6.51 2.62 -0.27
N GLU A 16 -7.40 1.64 -0.07
CA GLU A 16 -8.66 1.84 0.65
C GLU A 16 -8.43 2.21 2.12
N GLU A 17 -7.48 1.57 2.81
CA GLU A 17 -7.10 1.91 4.18
C GLU A 17 -6.61 3.36 4.27
N ALA A 18 -5.73 3.78 3.35
CA ALA A 18 -5.24 5.15 3.28
C ALA A 18 -6.36 6.16 2.98
N ILE A 19 -7.30 5.84 2.08
CA ILE A 19 -8.47 6.68 1.79
C ILE A 19 -9.38 6.80 3.02
N ARG A 20 -9.62 5.70 3.74
CA ARG A 20 -10.46 5.70 4.95
C ARG A 20 -9.84 6.54 6.06
N ALA A 21 -8.52 6.44 6.28
CA ALA A 21 -7.79 7.29 7.21
C ALA A 21 -7.85 8.77 6.78
N ALA A 22 -7.64 9.06 5.49
CA ALA A 22 -7.67 10.42 4.95
C ALA A 22 -9.05 11.08 5.11
N LYS A 23 -10.16 10.31 5.01
CA LYS A 23 -11.52 10.80 5.31
C LYS A 23 -11.67 11.26 6.77
N LEU A 24 -10.88 10.71 7.69
CA LEU A 24 -10.80 11.12 9.10
C LEU A 24 -9.75 12.22 9.33
N LYS A 25 -9.25 12.85 8.26
CA LYS A 25 -8.16 13.83 8.25
C LYS A 25 -6.80 13.28 8.69
N ASP A 26 -6.63 11.96 8.67
CA ASP A 26 -5.34 11.31 8.88
C ASP A 26 -4.70 10.95 7.53
N PHE A 27 -3.70 11.73 7.12
CA PHE A 27 -3.00 11.54 5.85
C PHE A 27 -1.72 10.72 5.98
N SER A 28 -1.39 10.22 7.17
CA SER A 28 -0.15 9.48 7.43
C SER A 28 -0.01 8.23 6.56
N GLY A 29 -1.13 7.51 6.32
CA GLY A 29 -1.15 6.34 5.45
C GLY A 29 -0.88 6.68 3.98
N VAL A 30 -1.39 7.82 3.50
CA VAL A 30 -1.13 8.29 2.12
C VAL A 30 0.33 8.69 1.96
N ASP A 31 0.89 9.42 2.93
CA ASP A 31 2.28 9.85 2.93
C ASP A 31 3.24 8.65 2.97
N THR A 32 2.92 7.65 3.81
CA THR A 32 3.68 6.40 3.89
C THR A 32 3.66 5.64 2.57
N LEU A 33 2.49 5.48 1.95
CA LEU A 33 2.39 4.80 0.65
C LEU A 33 3.17 5.57 -0.44
N LEU A 34 3.13 6.89 -0.44
CA LEU A 34 3.90 7.71 -1.37
C LEU A 34 5.41 7.48 -1.22
N ALA A 35 5.92 7.52 0.01
CA ALA A 35 7.34 7.30 0.30
C ALA A 35 7.82 5.91 -0.16
N LEU A 36 7.02 4.86 0.09
CA LEU A 36 7.34 3.49 -0.31
C LEU A 36 7.32 3.31 -1.83
N LEU A 37 6.36 3.94 -2.53
CA LEU A 37 6.21 3.84 -3.98
C LEU A 37 7.20 4.72 -4.76
N GLN A 38 7.83 5.72 -4.13
CA GLN A 38 8.92 6.48 -4.73
C GLN A 38 10.22 5.66 -4.86
N ALA A 39 10.45 4.72 -3.94
CA ALA A 39 11.59 3.82 -3.97
C ALA A 39 11.12 2.36 -3.79
N PRO A 40 10.34 1.80 -4.73
CA PRO A 40 9.63 0.54 -4.53
C PRO A 40 10.56 -0.69 -4.58
N PHE A 41 11.81 -0.49 -5.01
CA PHE A 41 12.85 -1.51 -5.08
C PHE A 41 13.81 -1.47 -3.89
N ASP A 42 13.72 -0.44 -3.04
CA ASP A 42 14.59 -0.28 -1.89
C ASP A 42 14.02 -0.99 -0.67
N GLU A 43 14.87 -1.28 0.30
CA GLU A 43 14.42 -1.80 1.60
C GLU A 43 14.05 -0.66 2.52
N HIS A 44 12.79 -0.64 2.96
CA HIS A 44 12.26 0.30 3.93
C HIS A 44 12.06 -0.44 5.26
N ALA A 45 13.07 -0.37 6.14
CA ALA A 45 13.04 -1.05 7.43
C ALA A 45 11.84 -0.57 8.27
N GLY A 46 11.04 -1.51 8.79
CA GLY A 46 9.82 -1.20 9.55
C GLY A 46 8.55 -1.07 8.70
N HIS A 47 8.67 -1.12 7.37
CA HIS A 47 7.52 -1.12 6.45
C HIS A 47 7.26 -2.49 5.83
N ASP A 48 7.86 -3.57 6.33
CA ASP A 48 7.66 -4.93 5.80
C ASP A 48 6.18 -5.36 5.78
N SER A 49 5.34 -4.82 6.67
CA SER A 49 3.88 -5.03 6.65
C SER A 49 3.20 -4.52 5.37
N PHE A 50 3.75 -3.49 4.72
CA PHE A 50 3.23 -2.96 3.45
C PHE A 50 3.69 -3.78 2.22
N ALA A 51 4.77 -4.55 2.36
CA ALA A 51 5.24 -5.52 1.37
C ALA A 51 4.71 -6.94 1.61
N GLY A 52 4.16 -7.19 2.80
CA GLY A 52 3.63 -8.48 3.25
C GLY A 52 2.44 -8.96 2.42
N PHE A 53 2.01 -10.19 2.63
CA PHE A 53 0.78 -10.70 1.99
C PHE A 53 -0.44 -9.91 2.46
N PRO A 54 -1.48 -9.76 1.61
CA PRO A 54 -2.73 -9.16 2.07
C PRO A 54 -3.25 -10.00 3.24
N PRO A 55 -3.74 -9.38 4.32
CA PRO A 55 -4.41 -10.13 5.38
C PRO A 55 -5.67 -10.80 4.85
N ASP A 56 -6.13 -11.89 5.47
CA ASP A 56 -7.26 -12.71 4.96
C ASP A 56 -8.54 -11.91 4.67
N TRP A 57 -8.80 -10.84 5.44
CA TRP A 57 -9.95 -9.94 5.24
C TRP A 57 -9.82 -9.03 4.01
N ALA A 58 -8.60 -8.78 3.53
CA ALA A 58 -8.33 -7.99 2.33
C ALA A 58 -8.58 -8.77 1.04
N SER A 59 -8.63 -10.10 1.08
CA SER A 59 -8.96 -10.93 -0.08
C SER A 59 -10.41 -10.75 -0.55
N SER A 60 -11.28 -10.20 0.29
CA SER A 60 -12.67 -9.84 -0.03
C SER A 60 -12.87 -8.38 -0.45
N ILE A 61 -11.81 -7.56 -0.54
CA ILE A 61 -11.92 -6.16 -0.95
C ILE A 61 -11.75 -6.06 -2.46
N GLU A 62 -12.89 -6.05 -3.16
CA GLU A 62 -12.96 -5.73 -4.57
C GLU A 62 -13.10 -4.21 -4.72
N ILE A 63 -12.00 -3.52 -5.05
CA ILE A 63 -12.12 -2.16 -5.61
C ILE A 63 -12.61 -2.32 -7.05
N SER A 64 -13.93 -2.36 -7.21
CA SER A 64 -14.56 -2.23 -8.51
C SER A 64 -14.44 -0.78 -8.96
N CYS A 65 -13.55 -0.52 -9.92
CA CYS A 65 -13.66 0.67 -10.73
C CYS A 65 -14.90 0.48 -11.62
N SER A 66 -16.07 0.94 -11.18
CA SER A 66 -17.23 1.04 -12.06
C SER A 66 -16.87 2.02 -13.19
N SER A 67 -16.93 1.50 -14.42
CA SER A 67 -16.60 2.17 -15.67
C SER A 67 -17.37 3.47 -15.91
#